data_AF-A0A8A6WV59-F1
#
_entry.id   AF-A0A8A6WV59-F1
#
_cell.length_a   1.000
_cell.length_b   1.000
_cell.length_c   1.000
_cell.angle_alpha   90.00
_cell.angle_beta   90.00
_cell.angle_gamma   90.00
#
_symmetry.space_group_name_H-M   'P 1'
#
loop_
_entity.id
_entity.type
_entity.pdbx_description
1 polymer ?
#
loop_
_entity_poly.entity_id
_entity_poly.type
_entity_poly.pdbx_seq_one_letter_code
_entity_poly.pdbx_strand_id
1 'polypeptide(L)'
;AADLHFNCEFYDGRLAGDSVLYQHLFWFFGHPEVYILILPGFGIISQCLSTAAAKQVFGGQSMILAMGCISVLGTLVWAHHMMTVGLEADTRAYFSAVTIMIAIPTGTKIFNWLGTYAGT
;
A
#
# COMPACT_ATOMS: atom_id res chain seq x y z
N ALA A 1 -22.46 6.67 8.86
CA ALA A 1 -23.13 7.71 9.69
C ALA A 1 -24.49 8.09 9.09
N ALA A 2 -24.54 8.49 7.82
CA ALA A 2 -25.79 8.79 7.10
C ALA A 2 -26.83 7.67 7.19
N ASP A 3 -26.47 6.45 6.75
CA ASP A 3 -27.37 5.28 6.83
C ASP A 3 -27.76 4.89 8.27
N LEU A 4 -26.94 5.23 9.27
CA LEU A 4 -27.21 4.86 10.67
C LEU A 4 -28.11 5.86 11.41
N HIS A 5 -28.10 7.13 11.01
CA HIS A 5 -28.65 8.21 11.83
C HIS A 5 -29.58 9.17 11.07
N PHE A 6 -29.58 9.14 9.75
CA PHE A 6 -30.29 10.12 8.91
C PHE A 6 -31.20 9.47 7.86
N ASN A 7 -31.56 8.19 8.03
CA ASN A 7 -32.40 7.42 7.10
C ASN A 7 -31.93 7.49 5.64
N CYS A 8 -30.61 7.57 5.41
CA CYS A 8 -30.03 7.38 4.10
C CYS A 8 -29.90 5.88 3.78
N GLU A 9 -29.78 5.54 2.51
CA GLU A 9 -29.80 4.15 2.03
C GLU A 9 -28.66 3.90 1.02
N PHE A 10 -27.46 4.41 1.31
CA PHE A 10 -26.33 4.30 0.37
C PHE A 10 -25.83 2.86 0.20
N TYR A 11 -25.86 2.06 1.28
CA TYR A 11 -25.23 0.74 1.32
C TYR A 11 -26.19 -0.43 1.62
N ASP A 12 -27.47 -0.16 1.88
CA ASP A 12 -28.47 -1.22 2.12
C ASP A 12 -29.00 -1.79 0.80
N GLY A 13 -28.54 -3.00 0.46
CA GLY A 13 -28.97 -3.74 -0.72
C GLY A 13 -30.45 -4.09 -0.77
N ARG A 14 -31.17 -4.03 0.35
CA ARG A 14 -32.64 -4.22 0.39
C ARG A 14 -33.39 -3.00 -0.14
N LEU A 15 -32.74 -1.84 -0.11
CA LEU A 15 -33.32 -0.52 -0.42
C LEU A 15 -32.58 0.15 -1.58
N ALA A 16 -32.11 -0.66 -2.53
CA ALA A 16 -31.38 -0.23 -3.74
C ALA A 16 -29.99 0.40 -3.52
N GLY A 17 -29.47 0.42 -2.30
CA GLY A 17 -28.07 0.73 -2.01
C GLY A 17 -27.11 -0.39 -2.43
N ASP A 18 -25.80 -0.11 -2.40
CA ASP A 18 -24.78 -1.11 -2.73
C ASP A 18 -23.78 -1.28 -1.57
N SER A 19 -23.83 -2.43 -0.91
CA SER A 19 -22.88 -2.77 0.15
C SER A 19 -21.42 -2.86 -0.33
N VAL A 20 -21.18 -3.13 -1.62
CA VAL A 20 -19.85 -3.19 -2.23
C VAL A 20 -19.26 -1.79 -2.43
N LEU A 21 -20.11 -0.77 -2.60
CA LEU A 21 -19.66 0.64 -2.64
C LEU A 21 -18.93 1.03 -1.36
N TYR A 22 -19.42 0.61 -0.18
CA TYR A 22 -18.72 0.85 1.08
C TYR A 22 -17.33 0.19 1.08
N GLN A 23 -17.21 -1.03 0.56
CA GLN A 23 -15.93 -1.74 0.48
C GLN A 23 -14.93 -1.00 -0.41
N HIS A 24 -15.36 -0.49 -1.57
CA HIS A 24 -14.50 0.32 -2.44
C HIS A 24 -14.00 1.56 -1.69
N LEU A 25 -14.88 2.33 -1.05
CA LEU A 25 -14.52 3.54 -0.33
C LEU A 25 -13.60 3.27 0.86
N PHE A 26 -13.94 2.24 1.65
CA PHE A 26 -13.17 1.84 2.81
C PHE A 26 -11.76 1.40 2.40
N TRP A 27 -11.62 0.52 1.41
CA TRP A 27 -10.31 0.03 1.01
C TRP A 27 -9.51 1.04 0.20
N PHE A 28 -10.17 1.91 -0.58
CA PHE A 28 -9.49 3.01 -1.27
C PHE A 28 -8.73 3.91 -0.29
N PHE A 29 -9.23 4.07 0.93
CA PHE A 29 -8.48 4.66 2.03
C PHE A 29 -7.56 3.65 2.75
N GLY A 30 -8.09 2.48 3.11
CA GLY A 30 -7.44 1.52 3.99
C GLY A 30 -6.14 0.95 3.44
N HIS A 31 -6.01 0.79 2.12
CA HIS A 31 -4.76 0.33 1.53
C HIS A 31 -3.66 1.41 1.54
N PRO A 32 -3.92 2.66 1.15
CA PRO A 32 -2.99 3.76 1.43
C PRO A 32 -2.64 3.93 2.92
N GLU A 33 -3.59 3.71 3.84
CA GLU A 33 -3.36 3.82 5.30
C GLU A 33 -2.23 2.89 5.77
N VAL A 34 -2.22 1.62 5.32
CA VAL A 34 -1.12 0.71 5.70
C VAL A 34 0.24 1.18 5.20
N TYR A 35 0.30 1.92 4.08
CA TYR A 35 1.55 2.53 3.62
C TYR A 35 1.94 3.78 4.42
N ILE A 36 0.97 4.59 4.85
CA ILE A 36 1.22 5.70 5.78
C ILE A 36 1.87 5.18 7.07
N LEU A 37 1.47 4.01 7.54
CA LEU A 37 2.04 3.39 8.73
C LEU A 37 3.45 2.82 8.50
N ILE A 38 3.70 2.14 7.37
CA ILE A 38 4.98 1.45 7.15
C ILE A 38 6.10 2.36 6.65
N LEU A 39 5.80 3.42 5.89
CA LEU A 39 6.81 4.32 5.32
C LEU A 39 7.69 5.01 6.40
N PRO A 40 7.14 5.52 7.52
CA PRO A 40 7.95 5.97 8.66
C PRO A 40 8.82 4.86 9.24
N GLY A 41 8.28 3.64 9.37
CA GLY A 41 9.02 2.47 9.82
C GLY A 41 10.25 2.18 8.95
N PHE A 42 10.11 2.31 7.63
CA PHE A 42 11.25 2.19 6.71
C PHE A 42 12.30 3.28 6.91
N GLY A 43 11.88 4.50 7.25
CA GLY A 43 12.79 5.58 7.60
C GLY A 43 13.61 5.25 8.85
N ILE A 44 12.93 4.78 9.91
CA ILE A 44 13.56 4.37 11.17
C ILE A 44 14.59 3.26 10.95
N ILE A 45 14.21 2.19 10.22
CA ILE A 45 15.13 1.07 9.92
C ILE A 45 16.38 1.58 9.19
N SER A 46 16.20 2.45 8.19
CA SER A 46 17.31 3.02 7.42
C SER A 46 18.28 3.81 8.32
N GLN A 47 17.77 4.61 9.25
CA GLN A 47 18.59 5.38 10.17
C GLN A 47 19.29 4.50 11.21
N CYS A 48 18.61 3.49 11.77
CA CYS A 48 19.21 2.54 12.69
C CYS A 48 20.38 1.78 12.04
N LEU A 49 20.20 1.28 10.81
CA LEU A 49 21.25 0.56 10.09
C LEU A 49 22.42 1.47 9.71
N SER A 50 22.14 2.67 9.20
CA SER A 50 23.15 3.70 8.90
C SER A 50 24.00 4.02 10.14
N THR A 51 23.34 4.23 11.27
CA THR A 51 23.99 4.55 12.55
C THR A 51 24.82 3.37 13.06
N ALA A 52 24.27 2.16 13.04
CA ALA A 52 24.96 0.96 13.52
C ALA A 52 26.18 0.59 12.67
N ALA A 53 26.10 0.81 11.35
CA ALA A 53 27.20 0.58 10.42
C ALA A 53 28.22 1.75 10.36
N ALA A 54 27.90 2.89 10.99
CA ALA A 54 28.63 4.16 10.85
C ALA A 54 28.88 4.57 9.38
N LYS A 55 27.88 4.32 8.52
CA LYS A 55 27.94 4.52 7.06
C LYS A 55 26.63 5.09 6.56
N GLN A 56 26.70 5.85 5.47
CA GLN A 56 25.49 6.28 4.76
C GLN A 56 24.71 5.08 4.23
N VAL A 57 23.39 5.24 4.09
CA VAL A 57 22.52 4.21 3.49
C VAL A 57 22.94 3.98 2.04
N PHE A 58 23.24 2.73 1.69
CA PHE A 58 23.55 2.34 0.33
C PHE A 58 22.37 2.64 -0.60
N GLY A 59 22.65 3.23 -1.77
CA GLY A 59 21.60 3.56 -2.74
C GLY A 59 20.59 4.59 -2.25
N GLY A 60 21.00 5.62 -1.49
CA GLY A 60 20.10 6.63 -0.93
C GLY A 60 19.07 7.21 -1.93
N GLN A 61 19.47 7.49 -3.17
CA GLN A 61 18.55 7.96 -4.21
C GLN A 61 17.51 6.88 -4.60
N SER A 62 17.93 5.62 -4.75
CA SER A 62 16.99 4.53 -5.07
C SER A 62 16.08 4.21 -3.89
N MET A 63 16.50 4.42 -2.63
CA MET A 63 15.63 4.35 -1.45
C MET A 63 14.51 5.38 -1.49
N ILE A 64 14.83 6.63 -1.86
CA ILE A 64 13.84 7.72 -1.97
C ILE A 64 12.85 7.42 -3.10
N LEU A 65 13.37 7.04 -4.28
CA LEU A 65 12.52 6.67 -5.42
C LEU A 65 11.64 5.46 -5.12
N ALA A 66 12.17 4.45 -4.43
CA ALA A 66 11.39 3.29 -4.01
C ALA A 66 10.24 3.68 -3.06
N MET A 67 10.46 4.59 -2.12
CA MET A 67 9.38 5.10 -1.25
C MET A 67 8.33 5.87 -2.05
N GLY A 68 8.75 6.73 -2.99
CA GLY A 68 7.84 7.42 -3.90
C GLY A 68 7.00 6.45 -4.73
N CYS A 69 7.62 5.41 -5.31
CA CYS A 69 6.91 4.38 -6.07
C CYS A 69 5.92 3.61 -5.20
N ILE A 70 6.28 3.23 -3.97
CA ILE A 70 5.37 2.55 -3.03
C ILE A 70 4.16 3.45 -2.73
N SER A 71 4.38 4.75 -2.47
CA SER A 71 3.29 5.69 -2.21
C SER A 71 2.32 5.83 -3.38
N VAL A 72 2.85 5.94 -4.61
CA VAL A 72 2.01 6.07 -5.82
C VAL A 72 1.28 4.77 -6.13
N LEU A 73 1.98 3.62 -6.15
CA LEU A 73 1.35 2.34 -6.44
C LEU A 73 0.36 1.93 -5.34
N GLY A 74 0.61 2.30 -4.09
CA GLY A 74 -0.25 1.98 -2.96
C GLY A 74 -1.65 2.58 -3.04
N THR A 75 -1.85 3.68 -3.80
CA THR A 75 -3.19 4.23 -4.05
C THR A 75 -3.94 3.53 -5.18
N LEU A 76 -3.25 2.68 -5.96
CA LEU A 76 -3.80 2.03 -7.15
C LEU A 76 -4.21 0.57 -6.93
N VAL A 77 -4.06 0.03 -5.72
CA VAL A 77 -4.16 -1.43 -5.49
C VAL A 77 -5.27 -1.86 -4.53
N TRP A 78 -6.09 -0.94 -4.05
CA TRP A 78 -7.02 -1.21 -2.94
C TRP A 78 -7.97 -2.41 -3.16
N ALA A 79 -8.38 -2.66 -4.40
CA ALA A 79 -9.37 -3.70 -4.71
C ALA A 79 -8.81 -5.13 -4.57
N HIS A 80 -7.52 -5.32 -4.29
CA HIS A 80 -7.02 -6.65 -3.91
C HIS A 80 -7.61 -7.16 -2.57
N HIS A 81 -8.21 -6.29 -1.76
CA HIS A 81 -8.96 -6.70 -0.57
C HIS A 81 -10.36 -7.23 -0.92
N MET A 82 -10.77 -7.09 -2.17
CA MET A 82 -12.13 -7.32 -2.66
C MET A 82 -12.18 -8.46 -3.69
N MET A 83 -11.18 -9.35 -3.76
CA MET A 83 -11.06 -10.33 -4.86
C MET A 83 -12.19 -11.35 -4.93
N THR A 84 -12.94 -11.51 -3.85
CA THR A 84 -14.05 -12.47 -3.71
C THR A 84 -15.43 -11.84 -3.84
N VAL A 85 -15.55 -10.52 -4.04
CA VAL A 85 -16.86 -9.83 -4.14
C VAL A 85 -17.50 -9.96 -5.53
N GLY A 86 -16.87 -10.68 -6.46
CA GLY A 86 -17.39 -10.88 -7.82
C GLY A 86 -16.89 -9.87 -8.86
N LEU A 87 -15.73 -9.22 -8.64
CA LEU A 87 -15.08 -8.38 -9.65
C LEU A 87 -14.81 -9.15 -10.95
N GLU A 88 -14.88 -8.44 -12.09
CA GLU A 88 -14.56 -8.97 -13.41
C GLU A 88 -13.14 -9.56 -13.47
N ALA A 89 -12.92 -10.55 -14.34
CA ALA A 89 -11.64 -11.24 -14.45
C ALA A 89 -10.49 -10.29 -14.76
N ASP A 90 -10.69 -9.35 -15.68
CA ASP A 90 -9.69 -8.37 -16.11
C ASP A 90 -9.37 -7.36 -14.99
N THR A 91 -10.39 -6.92 -14.24
CA THR A 91 -10.19 -6.07 -13.05
C THR A 91 -9.33 -6.78 -12.01
N ARG A 92 -9.63 -8.05 -11.68
CA ARG A 92 -8.80 -8.82 -10.74
C ARG A 92 -7.38 -9.03 -11.28
N ALA A 93 -7.22 -9.28 -12.56
CA ALA A 93 -5.90 -9.44 -13.18
C ALA A 93 -5.07 -8.16 -13.06
N TYR A 94 -5.67 -7.00 -13.36
CA TYR A 94 -5.05 -5.68 -13.19
C TYR A 94 -4.61 -5.46 -11.73
N PHE A 95 -5.53 -5.56 -10.77
CA PHE A 95 -5.21 -5.31 -9.36
C PHE A 95 -4.18 -6.29 -8.81
N SER A 96 -4.19 -7.55 -9.26
CA SER A 96 -3.16 -8.54 -8.91
C SER A 96 -1.79 -8.11 -9.43
N ALA A 97 -1.70 -7.76 -10.72
CA ALA A 97 -0.44 -7.38 -11.35
C ALA A 97 0.18 -6.13 -10.71
N VAL A 98 -0.63 -5.08 -10.48
CA VAL A 98 -0.14 -3.84 -9.84
C VAL A 98 0.26 -4.09 -8.38
N THR A 99 -0.47 -4.93 -7.65
CA THR A 99 -0.10 -5.30 -6.27
C THR A 99 1.25 -6.02 -6.22
N ILE A 100 1.47 -6.98 -7.12
CA ILE A 100 2.75 -7.70 -7.21
C ILE A 100 3.89 -6.75 -7.58
N MET A 101 3.65 -5.74 -8.42
CA MET A 101 4.65 -4.75 -8.82
C MET A 101 5.25 -4.00 -7.63
N ILE A 102 4.51 -3.82 -6.53
CA ILE A 102 5.00 -3.18 -5.29
C ILE A 102 6.16 -3.97 -4.64
N ALA A 103 6.28 -5.26 -4.94
CA ALA A 103 7.42 -6.06 -4.49
C ALA A 103 8.76 -5.55 -5.03
N ILE A 104 8.79 -4.89 -6.20
CA ILE A 104 10.02 -4.36 -6.81
C ILE A 104 10.64 -3.25 -5.94
N PRO A 105 9.96 -2.11 -5.69
CA PRO A 105 10.54 -1.06 -4.84
C PRO A 105 10.75 -1.54 -3.40
N THR A 106 9.90 -2.42 -2.87
CA THR A 106 10.10 -3.01 -1.54
C THR A 106 11.39 -3.83 -1.50
N GLY A 107 11.63 -4.67 -2.51
CA GLY A 107 12.84 -5.45 -2.67
C GLY A 107 14.09 -4.57 -2.78
N THR A 108 14.04 -3.48 -3.55
CA THR A 108 15.12 -2.49 -3.62
C THR A 108 15.52 -1.99 -2.23
N LYS A 109 14.53 -1.73 -1.35
CA LYS A 109 14.82 -1.28 0.01
C LYS A 109 15.51 -2.36 0.85
N ILE A 110 15.04 -3.60 0.78
CA ILE A 110 15.67 -4.72 1.49
C ILE A 110 17.13 -4.90 1.03
N PHE A 111 17.37 -4.92 -0.27
CA PHE A 111 18.73 -5.10 -0.81
C PHE A 111 19.64 -3.92 -0.45
N ASN A 112 19.14 -2.69 -0.45
CA ASN A 112 19.90 -1.53 0.00
C ASN A 112 20.23 -1.56 1.49
N TRP A 113 19.32 -2.06 2.34
CA TRP A 113 19.61 -2.28 3.76
C TRP A 113 20.69 -3.34 3.96
N LEU A 114 20.64 -4.44 3.20
CA LEU A 114 21.70 -5.46 3.21
C LEU A 114 23.03 -4.87 2.75
N GLY A 115 23.05 -4.05 1.69
CA GLY A 115 24.27 -3.37 1.22
C GLY A 115 24.84 -2.42 2.28
N THR A 116 23.97 -1.66 2.96
CA THR A 116 24.36 -0.78 4.08
C THR A 116 25.07 -1.55 5.20
N TYR A 117 24.55 -2.73 5.55
CA TYR A 117 25.13 -3.58 6.60
C TYR A 117 26.38 -4.34 6.14
N ALA A 118 26.37 -4.91 4.93
CA ALA A 118 27.50 -5.66 4.37
C ALA A 118 28.72 -4.78 4.07
N GLY A 119 28.52 -3.46 4.04
CA GLY A 119 29.60 -2.49 3.98
C GLY A 119 30.17 -2.23 2.59
N THR A 120 29.41 -2.57 1.55
CA THR A 120 29.65 -2.15 0.16
C THR A 120 29.27 -0.70 -0.08
#